data_AF-A0A9D7EKP8-F1
#
_entry.id   AF-A0A9D7EKP8-F1
#
_cell.length_a   1.000
_cell.length_b   1.000
_cell.length_c   1.000
_cell.angle_alpha   90.00
_cell.angle_beta   90.00
_cell.angle_gamma   90.00
#
_symmetry.space_group_name_H-M   'P 1'
#
loop_
_entity.id
_entity.type
_entity.pdbx_description
1 polymer ?
#
loop_
_entity_poly.entity_id
_entity_poly.type
_entity_poly.pdbx_seq_one_letter_code
_entity_poly.pdbx_strand_id
1 'polypeptide(L)'
;MLIAYDYYFQPQILGRSRNQNGRSYARILVRLAIAEYSSEFVPGPMEGGTFSPDNFDFRVYKIQDGDTPASNPDYANWPVDQGAPVDENGDPLVTGDQMTWSVFNDANPDGHINDAADTQPLGLEIQQTTFGYARGGALGNTYIIKYKIINKGGNNLEDTYVSIWVDPDLGSASDDLVGCDTLLSLGYCYNEGLTNRYGAAPPAVGFDFFPGPIVPAEPKRFCSGEWKLATRIQKSADEFIQ
;
A
#
# COMPACT_ATOMS: atom_id res chain seq x y z
N MET A 1 21.69 1.64 5.83
CA MET A 1 21.00 0.54 6.53
C MET A 1 20.06 1.17 7.55
N LEU A 2 18.84 1.46 7.15
CA LEU A 2 17.79 1.89 8.07
C LEU A 2 17.12 0.62 8.60
N ILE A 3 17.41 0.26 9.85
CA ILE A 3 16.60 -0.72 10.59
C ILE A 3 15.85 0.12 11.62
N ALA A 4 14.64 0.53 11.27
CA ALA A 4 13.69 1.02 12.26
C ALA A 4 12.84 -0.18 12.70
N TYR A 5 12.56 -0.24 13.99
CA TYR A 5 11.66 -1.25 14.55
C TYR A 5 10.24 -0.72 14.34
N ASP A 6 9.37 -1.59 13.83
CA ASP A 6 7.95 -1.33 13.60
C ASP A 6 7.62 -0.28 12.52
N TYR A 7 7.41 -0.77 11.29
CA TYR A 7 6.79 -0.02 10.21
C TYR A 7 5.45 -0.64 9.86
N TYR A 8 4.36 0.00 10.27
CA TYR A 8 3.03 -0.31 9.75
C TYR A 8 2.75 0.56 8.53
N PHE A 9 2.98 0.03 7.33
CA PHE A 9 2.59 0.66 6.07
C PHE A 9 1.27 0.10 5.62
N GLN A 10 0.23 0.91 5.69
CA GLN A 10 -1.11 0.42 5.42
C GLN A 10 -1.93 1.43 4.61
N PRO A 11 -2.69 0.96 3.60
CA PRO A 11 -3.51 1.83 2.79
C PRO A 11 -4.74 2.29 3.57
N GLN A 12 -5.14 3.51 3.27
CA GLN A 12 -6.33 4.16 3.80
C GLN A 12 -7.13 4.61 2.58
N ILE A 13 -8.39 4.17 2.45
CA ILE A 13 -9.18 4.44 1.25
C ILE A 13 -10.54 5.02 1.62
N LEU A 14 -10.75 6.26 1.21
CA LEU A 14 -11.98 7.01 1.42
C LEU A 14 -12.68 7.19 0.07
N GLY A 15 -13.99 6.94 0.01
CA GLY A 15 -14.77 7.21 -1.20
C GLY A 15 -16.24 7.50 -0.91
N ARG A 16 -16.90 8.11 -1.89
CA ARG A 16 -18.36 8.22 -1.90
C ARG A 16 -18.94 7.09 -2.74
N SER A 17 -19.99 6.45 -2.27
CA SER A 17 -20.64 5.36 -2.98
C SER A 17 -22.05 5.72 -3.45
N ARG A 18 -22.44 5.21 -4.62
CA ARG A 18 -23.84 5.17 -5.08
C ARG A 18 -24.27 3.73 -5.38
N ASN A 19 -25.45 3.35 -4.88
CA ASN A 19 -26.09 2.07 -5.20
C ASN A 19 -26.70 2.11 -6.62
N GLN A 20 -26.47 1.07 -7.42
CA GLN A 20 -26.96 0.99 -8.80
C GLN A 20 -28.48 0.66 -8.93
N ASN A 21 -29.21 0.52 -7.83
CA ASN A 21 -30.60 0.05 -7.84
C ASN A 21 -31.59 1.17 -8.20
N GLY A 22 -31.64 1.57 -9.48
CA GLY A 22 -32.77 2.09 -10.28
C GLY A 22 -33.90 2.95 -9.67
N ARG A 23 -33.78 3.47 -8.45
CA ARG A 23 -34.79 4.26 -7.74
C ARG A 23 -34.26 5.67 -7.53
N SER A 24 -35.13 6.65 -7.77
CA SER A 24 -34.86 8.07 -8.01
C SER A 24 -34.29 8.88 -6.84
N TYR A 25 -33.65 8.24 -5.85
CA TYR A 25 -32.93 8.90 -4.76
C TYR A 25 -31.65 8.12 -4.45
N ALA A 26 -30.59 8.37 -5.21
CA ALA A 26 -29.26 7.85 -4.86
C ALA A 26 -28.81 8.54 -3.55
N ARG A 27 -28.79 7.81 -2.43
CA ARG A 27 -28.11 8.27 -1.21
C ARG A 27 -26.61 8.20 -1.47
N ILE A 28 -25.94 9.34 -1.34
CA ILE A 28 -24.48 9.41 -1.32
C ILE A 28 -24.05 9.01 0.10
N LEU A 29 -23.35 7.88 0.22
CA LEU A 29 -22.77 7.43 1.48
C LEU A 29 -21.25 7.55 1.41
N VAL A 30 -20.67 8.15 2.44
CA VAL A 30 -19.22 8.10 2.66
C VAL A 30 -18.87 6.71 3.18
N ARG A 31 -17.84 6.11 2.59
CA ARG A 31 -17.27 4.82 2.99
C ARG A 31 -15.76 4.98 3.13
N LEU A 32 -15.20 4.34 4.12
CA LEU A 32 -13.81 4.41 4.51
C LEU A 32 -13.35 2.99 4.87
N ALA A 33 -12.17 2.61 4.40
CA ALA A 33 -11.47 1.40 4.80
C ALA A 33 -10.08 1.77 5.31
N ILE A 34 -9.76 1.37 6.53
CA ILE A 34 -8.54 1.78 7.22
C ILE A 34 -7.74 0.58 7.75
N ALA A 35 -6.42 0.75 7.75
CA ALA A 35 -5.51 -0.04 8.55
C ALA A 35 -4.46 0.87 9.23
N GLU A 36 -4.45 0.84 10.54
CA GLU A 36 -3.57 1.59 11.45
C GLU A 36 -3.11 0.62 12.56
N TYR A 37 -3.27 0.96 13.84
CA TYR A 37 -3.07 0.01 14.95
C TYR A 37 -3.99 -1.22 14.85
N SER A 38 -5.19 -1.05 14.27
CA SER A 38 -6.09 -2.13 13.90
C SER A 38 -6.45 -2.04 12.41
N SER A 39 -7.02 -3.10 11.82
CA SER A 39 -7.28 -3.19 10.38
C SER A 39 -8.72 -3.63 10.10
N GLU A 40 -9.36 -2.95 9.15
CA GLU A 40 -10.67 -3.33 8.60
C GLU A 40 -10.55 -4.31 7.41
N PHE A 41 -9.33 -4.58 6.97
CA PHE A 41 -9.06 -5.54 5.91
C PHE A 41 -8.97 -6.97 6.45
N VAL A 42 -9.51 -7.91 5.69
CA VAL A 42 -9.39 -9.36 5.89
C VAL A 42 -8.50 -9.99 4.81
N PRO A 43 -7.78 -11.09 5.12
CA PRO A 43 -6.90 -11.74 4.16
C PRO A 43 -7.69 -12.40 3.01
N GLY A 44 -7.04 -12.52 1.86
CA GLY A 44 -7.56 -13.25 0.70
C GLY A 44 -8.25 -12.37 -0.36
N PRO A 45 -8.52 -12.97 -1.54
CA PRO A 45 -9.26 -12.31 -2.60
C PRO A 45 -10.75 -12.17 -2.28
N MET A 46 -11.42 -11.24 -2.94
CA MET A 46 -12.87 -11.16 -2.97
C MET A 46 -13.47 -12.15 -3.97
N GLU A 47 -14.59 -12.78 -3.59
CA GLU A 47 -15.37 -13.65 -4.45
C GLU A 47 -16.85 -13.26 -4.41
N GLY A 48 -17.53 -13.24 -5.56
CA GLY A 48 -18.96 -12.93 -5.63
C GLY A 48 -19.36 -11.53 -5.10
N GLY A 49 -18.40 -10.60 -5.02
CA GLY A 49 -18.62 -9.25 -4.48
C GLY A 49 -18.52 -9.14 -2.95
N THR A 50 -18.02 -10.17 -2.28
CA THR A 50 -17.80 -10.21 -0.82
C THR A 50 -16.45 -10.84 -0.47
N PHE A 51 -16.11 -10.86 0.81
CA PHE A 51 -14.92 -11.53 1.35
C PHE A 51 -15.07 -13.06 1.35
N SER A 52 -13.95 -13.76 1.24
CA SER A 52 -13.87 -15.20 1.45
C SER A 52 -13.54 -15.53 2.91
N PRO A 53 -14.05 -16.64 3.48
CA PRO A 53 -13.61 -17.12 4.78
C PRO A 53 -12.10 -17.36 4.78
N ASP A 54 -11.43 -17.02 5.89
CA ASP A 54 -9.98 -17.14 6.00
C ASP A 54 -9.49 -18.58 5.76
N ASN A 55 -8.35 -18.69 5.08
CA ASN A 55 -7.70 -19.94 4.69
C ASN A 55 -6.17 -19.75 4.79
N PHE A 56 -5.43 -20.81 5.12
CA PHE A 56 -3.97 -20.83 5.17
C PHE A 56 -3.29 -20.42 3.86
N ASP A 57 -3.99 -20.52 2.72
CA ASP A 57 -3.49 -20.03 1.43
C ASP A 57 -3.53 -18.49 1.32
N PHE A 58 -4.28 -17.79 2.18
CA PHE A 58 -4.33 -16.33 2.22
C PHE A 58 -3.20 -15.79 3.09
N ARG A 59 -1.98 -15.94 2.57
CA ARG A 59 -0.75 -15.59 3.27
C ARG A 59 0.15 -14.71 2.41
N VAL A 60 1.26 -14.29 3.01
CA VAL A 60 2.34 -13.63 2.27
C VAL A 60 3.18 -14.68 1.56
N TYR A 61 3.39 -14.49 0.27
CA TYR A 61 4.29 -15.28 -0.56
C TYR A 61 5.58 -14.50 -0.76
N LYS A 62 6.72 -15.19 -0.70
CA LYS A 62 8.05 -14.59 -0.84
C LYS A 62 8.86 -15.29 -1.92
N ILE A 63 9.27 -14.53 -2.93
CA ILE A 63 10.13 -15.01 -4.02
C ILE A 63 11.30 -14.05 -4.24
N GLN A 64 12.37 -14.56 -4.86
CA GLN A 64 13.57 -13.80 -5.18
C GLN A 64 14.02 -14.10 -6.60
N ASP A 65 14.88 -13.23 -7.14
CA ASP A 65 15.45 -13.45 -8.47
C ASP A 65 16.24 -14.77 -8.51
N GLY A 66 16.07 -15.50 -9.62
CA GLY A 66 16.65 -16.84 -9.81
C GLY A 66 15.92 -17.98 -9.10
N ASP A 67 14.81 -17.74 -8.40
CA ASP A 67 13.98 -18.83 -7.85
C ASP A 67 13.39 -19.70 -8.96
N THR A 68 13.16 -20.97 -8.61
CA THR A 68 12.52 -21.99 -9.44
C THR A 68 11.51 -22.77 -8.59
N PRO A 69 10.60 -23.55 -9.20
CA PRO A 69 9.70 -24.41 -8.44
C PRO A 69 10.43 -25.45 -7.56
N ALA A 70 11.67 -25.81 -7.91
CA ALA A 70 12.46 -26.77 -7.12
C ALA A 70 13.18 -26.11 -5.93
N SER A 71 13.48 -24.80 -6.01
CA SER A 71 14.25 -24.09 -4.98
C SER A 71 13.36 -23.37 -3.96
N ASN A 72 12.17 -22.93 -4.36
CA ASN A 72 11.28 -22.15 -3.50
C ASN A 72 9.82 -22.65 -3.58
N PRO A 73 9.21 -23.11 -2.46
CA PRO A 73 7.82 -23.55 -2.44
C PRO A 73 6.82 -22.42 -2.72
N ASP A 74 7.13 -21.16 -2.42
CA ASP A 74 6.25 -20.03 -2.74
C ASP A 74 6.24 -19.74 -4.24
N TYR A 75 7.38 -19.94 -4.91
CA TYR A 75 7.47 -19.89 -6.37
C TYR A 75 6.67 -21.05 -6.99
N ALA A 76 6.80 -22.26 -6.44
CA ALA A 76 6.08 -23.44 -6.92
C ALA A 76 4.55 -23.35 -6.75
N ASN A 77 4.10 -22.70 -5.67
CA ASN A 77 2.69 -22.56 -5.32
C ASN A 77 2.21 -21.11 -5.49
N TRP A 78 2.74 -20.41 -6.49
CA TRP A 78 2.42 -19.01 -6.72
C TRP A 78 0.90 -18.83 -6.96
N PRO A 79 0.21 -17.94 -6.23
CA PRO A 79 -1.25 -17.91 -6.17
C PRO A 79 -1.84 -17.10 -7.33
N VAL A 80 -1.65 -17.59 -8.55
CA VAL A 80 -2.14 -16.95 -9.79
C VAL A 80 -3.67 -16.82 -9.77
N ASP A 81 -4.36 -17.80 -9.21
CA ASP A 81 -5.81 -17.83 -8.99
C ASP A 81 -6.30 -16.71 -8.05
N GLN A 82 -5.46 -16.28 -7.11
CA GLN A 82 -5.72 -15.13 -6.23
C GLN A 82 -5.30 -13.79 -6.85
N GLY A 83 -4.73 -13.80 -8.06
CA GLY A 83 -4.36 -12.60 -8.82
C GLY A 83 -2.89 -12.20 -8.74
N ALA A 84 -2.01 -13.09 -8.26
CA ALA A 84 -0.57 -12.80 -8.26
C ALA A 84 0.00 -12.62 -9.67
N PRO A 85 0.95 -11.68 -9.85
CA PRO A 85 1.43 -11.32 -11.18
C PRO A 85 2.29 -12.44 -11.80
N VAL A 86 2.14 -12.62 -13.10
CA VAL A 86 2.90 -13.58 -13.91
C VAL A 86 3.54 -12.89 -15.11
N ASP A 87 4.62 -13.48 -15.63
CA ASP A 87 5.30 -13.04 -16.85
C ASP A 87 4.58 -13.54 -18.13
N GLU A 88 5.20 -13.34 -19.29
CA GLU A 88 4.64 -13.77 -20.59
C GLU A 88 4.51 -15.29 -20.73
N ASN A 89 5.26 -16.06 -19.93
CA ASN A 89 5.24 -17.53 -19.92
C ASN A 89 4.24 -18.09 -18.91
N GLY A 90 3.65 -17.24 -18.06
CA GLY A 90 2.78 -17.65 -16.96
C GLY A 90 3.53 -18.01 -15.68
N ASP A 91 4.84 -17.79 -15.64
CA ASP A 91 5.67 -17.98 -14.44
C ASP A 91 5.56 -16.77 -13.52
N PRO A 92 5.86 -16.89 -12.21
CA PRO A 92 5.83 -15.76 -11.27
C PRO A 92 6.65 -14.57 -11.79
N LEU A 93 6.01 -13.40 -11.89
CA LEU A 93 6.69 -12.17 -12.28
C LEU A 93 7.51 -11.63 -11.11
N VAL A 94 8.81 -11.93 -11.10
CA VAL A 94 9.73 -11.42 -10.09
C VAL A 94 10.09 -9.96 -10.39
N THR A 95 9.88 -9.07 -9.41
CA THR A 95 10.29 -7.66 -9.47
C THR A 95 11.33 -7.38 -8.41
N GLY A 96 12.43 -6.72 -8.77
CA GLY A 96 13.56 -6.52 -7.86
C GLY A 96 14.35 -7.80 -7.61
N ASP A 97 15.21 -7.79 -6.60
CA ASP A 97 16.01 -8.97 -6.22
C ASP A 97 15.28 -9.86 -5.21
N GLN A 98 14.36 -9.28 -4.44
CA GLN A 98 13.44 -10.00 -3.56
C GLN A 98 12.09 -9.28 -3.53
N MET A 99 11.01 -10.05 -3.61
CA MET A 99 9.66 -9.54 -3.48
C MET A 99 8.78 -10.41 -2.59
N THR A 100 7.80 -9.77 -1.98
CA THR A 100 6.66 -10.41 -1.35
C THR A 100 5.36 -10.00 -2.03
N TRP A 101 4.38 -10.89 -1.99
CA TRP A 101 3.05 -10.65 -2.53
C TRP A 101 1.98 -11.16 -1.57
N SER A 102 0.87 -10.42 -1.47
CA SER A 102 -0.34 -10.83 -0.77
C SER A 102 -1.57 -10.15 -1.36
N VAL A 103 -2.75 -10.71 -1.07
CA VAL A 103 -4.05 -10.10 -1.37
C VAL A 103 -4.90 -10.03 -0.11
N PHE A 104 -5.63 -8.93 0.04
CA PHE A 104 -6.57 -8.67 1.13
C PHE A 104 -7.69 -7.75 0.66
N ASN A 105 -8.76 -7.61 1.43
CA ASN A 105 -9.92 -6.83 1.03
C ASN A 105 -10.71 -6.28 2.23
N ASP A 106 -11.50 -5.23 2.01
CA ASP A 106 -12.33 -4.61 3.06
C ASP A 106 -13.77 -5.13 3.08
N ALA A 107 -14.10 -6.20 2.33
CA ALA A 107 -15.47 -6.56 2.04
C ALA A 107 -16.23 -7.23 3.20
N ASN A 108 -15.57 -7.50 4.33
CA ASN A 108 -16.21 -8.03 5.52
C ASN A 108 -16.86 -6.91 6.36
N PRO A 109 -18.20 -6.79 6.40
CA PRO A 109 -18.86 -5.73 7.17
C PRO A 109 -18.60 -5.85 8.67
N ASP A 110 -18.35 -7.06 9.20
CA ASP A 110 -18.04 -7.25 10.62
C ASP A 110 -16.62 -6.78 10.98
N GLY A 111 -15.77 -6.52 9.99
CA GLY A 111 -14.42 -5.97 10.16
C GLY A 111 -14.39 -4.44 10.26
N HIS A 112 -15.47 -3.76 9.87
CA HIS A 112 -15.57 -2.28 9.89
C HIS A 112 -16.05 -1.81 11.26
N ILE A 113 -15.19 -1.98 12.26
CA ILE A 113 -15.48 -1.67 13.67
C ILE A 113 -14.43 -0.74 14.29
N ASN A 114 -13.53 -0.18 13.49
CA ASN A 114 -12.48 0.68 14.01
C ASN A 114 -13.06 2.04 14.43
N ASP A 115 -12.73 2.58 15.59
CA ASP A 115 -13.27 3.88 16.01
C ASP A 115 -12.88 5.05 15.08
N ALA A 116 -11.78 4.91 14.34
CA ALA A 116 -11.38 5.85 13.29
C ALA A 116 -12.17 5.67 11.98
N ALA A 117 -12.90 4.56 11.82
CA ALA A 117 -13.79 4.25 10.70
C ALA A 117 -14.96 3.31 11.10
N ASP A 118 -16.19 3.82 11.07
CA ASP A 118 -17.40 3.03 11.33
C ASP A 118 -18.36 3.19 10.14
N THR A 119 -17.93 2.69 8.99
CA THR A 119 -18.68 2.80 7.74
C THR A 119 -18.89 1.44 7.09
N GLN A 120 -19.71 1.39 6.04
CA GLN A 120 -19.88 0.13 5.30
C GLN A 120 -18.71 -0.10 4.34
N PRO A 121 -18.31 -1.36 4.08
CA PRO A 121 -17.25 -1.71 3.13
C PRO A 121 -17.31 -0.99 1.80
N LEU A 122 -16.19 -0.49 1.28
CA LEU A 122 -16.11 -0.03 -0.10
C LEU A 122 -16.32 -1.20 -1.08
N GLY A 123 -15.79 -2.38 -0.75
CA GLY A 123 -15.79 -3.55 -1.62
C GLY A 123 -14.56 -3.57 -2.53
N LEU A 124 -13.40 -3.27 -1.96
CA LEU A 124 -12.12 -3.20 -2.62
C LEU A 124 -11.27 -4.43 -2.28
N GLU A 125 -10.70 -5.04 -3.32
CA GLU A 125 -9.60 -5.98 -3.21
C GLU A 125 -8.28 -5.25 -3.46
N ILE A 126 -7.28 -5.54 -2.65
CA ILE A 126 -5.96 -4.94 -2.68
C ILE A 126 -4.96 -6.05 -2.87
N GLN A 127 -4.28 -6.03 -4.02
CA GLN A 127 -3.15 -6.90 -4.31
C GLN A 127 -1.87 -6.09 -4.04
N GLN A 128 -1.12 -6.48 -3.01
CA GLN A 128 0.09 -5.80 -2.57
C GLN A 128 1.33 -6.55 -3.07
N THR A 129 2.25 -5.83 -3.71
CA THR A 129 3.59 -6.33 -4.05
C THR A 129 4.62 -5.44 -3.37
N THR A 130 5.46 -6.00 -2.49
CA THR A 130 6.57 -5.28 -1.87
C THR A 130 7.87 -5.83 -2.39
N PHE A 131 8.80 -4.99 -2.84
CA PHE A 131 10.07 -5.46 -3.41
C PHE A 131 11.24 -4.52 -3.11
N GLY A 132 12.45 -5.04 -3.22
CA GLY A 132 13.68 -4.28 -3.01
C GLY A 132 14.84 -4.81 -3.85
N TYR A 133 15.95 -4.06 -3.84
CA TYR A 133 17.15 -4.39 -4.61
C TYR A 133 18.34 -4.59 -3.68
N ALA A 134 19.06 -5.70 -3.86
CA ALA A 134 20.30 -6.05 -3.18
C ALA A 134 21.50 -5.34 -3.79
N ARG A 135 21.49 -3.99 -3.76
CA ARG A 135 22.56 -3.14 -4.31
C ARG A 135 22.99 -2.05 -3.34
N GLY A 136 24.14 -1.42 -3.59
CA GLY A 136 24.55 -0.23 -2.84
C GLY A 136 23.77 1.03 -3.25
N GLY A 137 23.89 2.08 -2.43
CA GLY A 137 23.30 3.41 -2.71
C GLY A 137 21.83 3.53 -2.29
N ALA A 138 21.12 4.51 -2.85
CA ALA A 138 19.74 4.84 -2.48
C ALA A 138 18.79 3.64 -2.65
N LEU A 139 18.83 2.97 -3.81
CA LEU A 139 17.97 1.81 -4.10
C LEU A 139 18.19 0.62 -3.15
N GLY A 140 19.39 0.47 -2.59
CA GLY A 140 19.67 -0.53 -1.55
C GLY A 140 19.08 -0.22 -0.18
N ASN A 141 18.70 1.04 0.04
CA ASN A 141 18.08 1.52 1.28
C ASN A 141 16.59 1.86 1.07
N THR A 142 15.97 1.29 0.03
CA THR A 142 14.57 1.52 -0.31
C THR A 142 13.89 0.18 -0.59
N TYR A 143 12.70 0.00 -0.03
CA TYR A 143 11.73 -0.97 -0.53
C TYR A 143 10.56 -0.21 -1.14
N ILE A 144 9.94 -0.83 -2.13
CA ILE A 144 8.84 -0.25 -2.89
C ILE A 144 7.60 -1.11 -2.62
N ILE A 145 6.49 -0.47 -2.28
CA ILE A 145 5.19 -1.13 -2.13
C ILE A 145 4.31 -0.69 -3.29
N LYS A 146 3.82 -1.66 -4.06
CA LYS A 146 2.87 -1.47 -5.16
C LYS A 146 1.52 -2.03 -4.75
N TYR A 147 0.52 -1.15 -4.71
CA TYR A 147 -0.88 -1.52 -4.52
C TYR A 147 -1.60 -1.54 -5.85
N LYS A 148 -2.24 -2.67 -6.17
CA LYS A 148 -3.28 -2.75 -7.19
C LYS A 148 -4.62 -2.85 -6.47
N ILE A 149 -5.38 -1.76 -6.53
CA ILE A 149 -6.69 -1.63 -5.88
C ILE A 149 -7.76 -1.89 -6.93
N ILE A 150 -8.63 -2.85 -6.66
CA ILE A 150 -9.66 -3.33 -7.58
C ILE A 150 -11.01 -3.19 -6.90
N ASN A 151 -11.91 -2.41 -7.49
CA ASN A 151 -13.30 -2.39 -7.06
C ASN A 151 -14.01 -3.66 -7.54
N LYS A 152 -14.16 -4.64 -6.64
CA LYS A 152 -14.86 -5.91 -6.89
C LYS A 152 -16.24 -5.94 -6.22
N GLY A 153 -16.61 -4.88 -5.51
CA GLY A 153 -17.93 -4.69 -4.92
C GLY A 153 -18.99 -4.23 -5.91
N GLY A 154 -20.23 -4.10 -5.43
CA GLY A 154 -21.37 -3.64 -6.25
C GLY A 154 -21.53 -2.11 -6.33
N ASN A 155 -20.68 -1.34 -5.64
CA ASN A 155 -20.81 0.11 -5.53
C ASN A 155 -20.02 0.82 -6.64
N ASN A 156 -20.60 1.89 -7.22
CA ASN A 156 -19.78 2.86 -7.94
C ASN A 156 -19.11 3.79 -6.92
N LEU A 157 -17.78 3.86 -6.94
CA LEU A 157 -17.00 4.73 -6.07
C LEU A 157 -16.68 6.04 -6.81
N GLU A 158 -17.14 7.15 -6.24
CA GLU A 158 -16.94 8.52 -6.69
C GLU A 158 -16.06 9.25 -5.66
N ASP A 159 -15.34 10.30 -6.07
CA ASP A 159 -14.48 11.10 -5.19
C ASP A 159 -13.59 10.24 -4.26
N THR A 160 -12.88 9.27 -4.83
CA THR A 160 -12.06 8.31 -4.06
C THR A 160 -10.65 8.84 -3.83
N TYR A 161 -10.19 8.74 -2.58
CA TYR A 161 -8.88 9.15 -2.12
C TYR A 161 -8.16 7.96 -1.50
N VAL A 162 -6.87 7.86 -1.77
CA VAL A 162 -5.98 6.86 -1.17
C VAL A 162 -4.89 7.62 -0.42
N SER A 163 -4.64 7.22 0.83
CA SER A 163 -3.49 7.69 1.61
C SER A 163 -2.77 6.50 2.22
N ILE A 164 -1.60 6.78 2.78
CA ILE A 164 -0.84 5.84 3.61
C ILE A 164 -0.87 6.37 5.04
N TRP A 165 -1.11 5.47 5.99
CA TRP A 165 -0.83 5.74 7.39
C TRP A 165 0.55 5.19 7.72
N VAL A 166 1.31 5.94 8.52
CA VAL A 166 2.68 5.60 8.91
C VAL A 166 2.89 6.03 10.36
N ASP A 167 3.45 5.12 11.16
CA ASP A 167 3.89 5.34 12.53
C ASP A 167 5.37 4.97 12.64
N PRO A 168 6.28 5.92 12.34
CA PRO A 168 7.70 5.61 12.21
C PRO A 168 8.43 5.78 13.54
N ASP A 169 8.99 4.68 14.05
CA ASP A 169 9.90 4.68 15.22
C ASP A 169 11.38 4.60 14.79
N LEU A 170 12.05 5.74 14.63
CA LEU A 170 13.47 5.79 14.24
C LEU A 170 14.38 5.54 15.45
N GLY A 171 14.34 4.31 15.95
CA GLY A 171 15.17 3.85 17.05
C GLY A 171 14.57 4.13 18.42
N SER A 172 14.23 5.37 18.77
CA SER A 172 13.54 5.70 20.02
C SER A 172 12.35 6.63 19.73
N ALA A 173 11.14 6.10 19.82
CA ALA A 173 9.89 6.85 19.55
C ALA A 173 9.77 8.22 20.25
N SER A 174 10.48 8.42 21.37
CA SER A 174 10.44 9.65 22.16
C SER A 174 11.12 10.86 21.51
N ASP A 175 11.97 10.66 20.50
CA ASP A 175 12.72 11.73 19.85
C ASP A 175 12.44 11.87 18.34
N ASP A 176 11.34 11.28 17.87
CA ASP A 176 10.95 11.29 16.47
C ASP A 176 10.15 12.54 16.09
N LEU A 177 10.66 13.26 15.09
CA LEU A 177 10.05 14.46 14.50
C LEU A 177 9.61 14.17 13.08
N VAL A 178 8.46 14.72 12.67
CA VAL A 178 7.91 14.55 11.32
C VAL A 178 7.89 15.87 10.53
N GLY A 179 8.00 15.76 9.21
CA GLY A 179 7.92 16.90 8.30
C GLY A 179 7.48 16.50 6.90
N CYS A 180 7.26 17.49 6.03
CA CYS A 180 7.12 17.25 4.60
C CYS A 180 7.90 18.27 3.77
N ASP A 181 8.53 17.78 2.71
CA ASP A 181 9.14 18.60 1.67
C ASP A 181 8.18 18.64 0.48
N THR A 182 7.53 19.79 0.29
CA THR A 182 6.54 19.97 -0.78
C THR A 182 7.14 20.09 -2.18
N LEU A 183 8.44 20.38 -2.30
CA LEU A 183 9.13 20.43 -3.60
C LEU A 183 9.48 19.01 -4.07
N LEU A 184 9.86 18.15 -3.12
CA LEU A 184 10.13 16.73 -3.39
C LEU A 184 8.88 15.86 -3.32
N SER A 185 7.76 16.39 -2.82
CA SER A 185 6.54 15.63 -2.51
C SER A 185 6.78 14.48 -1.52
N LEU A 186 7.68 14.71 -0.57
CA LEU A 186 8.19 13.72 0.37
C LEU A 186 7.65 13.98 1.78
N GLY A 187 7.05 12.98 2.42
CA GLY A 187 6.87 12.96 3.87
C GLY A 187 8.10 12.33 4.53
N TYR A 188 8.53 12.79 5.70
CA TYR A 188 9.70 12.20 6.36
C TYR A 188 9.61 12.25 7.88
N CYS A 189 10.30 11.30 8.51
CA CYS A 189 10.58 11.27 9.95
C CYS A 189 12.10 11.37 10.17
N TYR A 190 12.53 12.02 11.25
CA TYR A 190 13.93 12.20 11.63
C TYR A 190 14.06 12.40 13.15
N ASN A 191 15.18 11.97 13.74
CA ASN A 191 15.37 12.14 15.18
C ASN A 191 15.81 13.57 15.55
N GLU A 192 15.36 14.02 16.73
CA GLU A 192 15.85 15.21 17.42
C GLU A 192 17.24 14.95 18.02
N GLY A 193 18.28 14.92 17.17
CA GLY A 193 19.68 14.91 17.60
C GLY A 193 20.48 13.69 17.16
N LEU A 194 21.68 13.55 17.74
CA LEU A 194 22.60 12.48 17.39
C LEU A 194 22.31 11.22 18.22
N THR A 195 22.20 10.10 17.54
CA THR A 195 22.13 8.77 18.15
C THR A 195 23.34 7.94 17.74
N ASN A 196 23.90 7.19 18.69
CA ASN A 196 25.04 6.31 18.42
C ASN A 196 24.64 5.02 17.66
N ARG A 197 23.34 4.82 17.39
CA ARG A 197 22.81 3.61 16.74
C ARG A 197 22.93 3.63 15.22
N TYR A 198 22.89 4.80 14.58
CA TYR A 198 22.76 4.94 13.12
C TYR A 198 23.89 5.71 12.44
N GLY A 199 25.01 5.93 13.16
CA GLY A 199 26.18 6.64 12.65
C GLY A 199 26.28 8.07 13.16
N ALA A 200 27.01 8.92 12.43
CA ALA A 200 27.32 10.28 12.88
C ALA A 200 26.26 11.34 12.51
N ALA A 201 25.33 11.00 11.61
CA ALA A 201 24.20 11.87 11.25
C ALA A 201 22.92 11.37 11.93
N PRO A 202 21.98 12.25 12.30
CA PRO A 202 20.66 11.84 12.73
C PRO A 202 20.02 10.94 11.65
N PRO A 203 19.46 9.77 12.01
CA PRO A 203 18.76 8.93 11.05
C PRO A 203 17.48 9.63 10.59
N ALA A 204 17.07 9.30 9.37
CA ALA A 204 15.82 9.76 8.78
C ALA A 204 15.25 8.70 7.84
N VAL A 205 13.93 8.67 7.72
CA VAL A 205 13.18 7.88 6.74
C VAL A 205 12.28 8.79 5.91
N GLY A 206 12.20 8.53 4.62
CA GLY A 206 11.33 9.25 3.70
C GLY A 206 10.24 8.34 3.11
N PHE A 207 9.08 8.91 2.84
CA PHE A 207 7.91 8.28 2.26
C PHE A 207 7.43 9.10 1.06
N ASP A 208 7.34 8.46 -0.10
CA ASP A 208 6.86 9.09 -1.32
C ASP A 208 5.91 8.14 -2.08
N PHE A 209 5.03 8.74 -2.88
CA PHE A 209 4.20 8.05 -3.83
C PHE A 209 4.84 8.10 -5.22
N PHE A 210 5.20 6.93 -5.74
CA PHE A 210 5.46 6.74 -7.18
C PHE A 210 4.11 6.63 -7.93
N PRO A 211 4.06 6.52 -9.27
CA PRO A 211 3.03 7.11 -10.12
C PRO A 211 1.58 6.90 -9.63
N GLY A 212 0.75 7.94 -9.83
CA GLY A 212 -0.66 7.97 -9.45
C GLY A 212 -1.54 6.96 -10.21
N PRO A 213 -2.89 7.08 -10.12
CA PRO A 213 -3.83 6.11 -10.67
C PRO A 213 -3.53 5.75 -12.13
N ILE A 214 -3.67 4.47 -12.48
CA ILE A 214 -3.45 3.95 -13.85
C ILE A 214 -4.48 4.54 -14.84
N VAL A 215 -5.61 5.02 -14.33
CA VAL A 215 -6.64 5.74 -15.10
C VAL A 215 -6.37 7.25 -15.01
N PRO A 216 -6.53 8.02 -16.10
CA PRO A 216 -6.43 9.47 -16.05
C PRO A 216 -7.34 10.06 -14.97
N ALA A 217 -6.73 10.62 -13.94
CA ALA A 217 -7.37 11.38 -12.89
C ALA A 217 -6.51 12.61 -12.61
N GLU A 218 -7.13 13.74 -12.25
CA GLU A 218 -6.40 14.91 -11.76
C GLU A 218 -5.78 14.54 -10.40
N PRO A 219 -4.47 14.29 -10.32
CA PRO A 219 -3.86 13.86 -9.07
C PRO A 219 -3.98 15.02 -8.09
N LYS A 220 -4.55 14.80 -6.91
CA LYS A 220 -4.56 15.79 -5.82
C LYS A 220 -3.83 15.16 -4.64
N ARG A 221 -2.76 15.81 -4.16
CA ARG A 221 -2.03 15.40 -2.96
C ARG A 221 -2.35 16.37 -1.84
N PHE A 222 -2.46 15.86 -0.62
CA PHE A 222 -2.66 16.66 0.58
C PHE A 222 -1.35 16.66 1.38
N CYS A 223 -0.69 17.81 1.51
CA CYS A 223 0.24 18.05 2.62
C CYS A 223 -0.24 19.30 3.37
N SER A 224 -0.14 19.28 4.70
CA SER A 224 -0.32 20.45 5.57
C SER A 224 -1.64 21.22 5.41
N GLY A 225 -2.79 20.54 5.34
CA GLY A 225 -4.09 21.22 5.38
C GLY A 225 -4.63 21.74 4.04
N GLU A 226 -3.87 21.62 2.95
CA GLU A 226 -4.27 22.11 1.63
C GLU A 226 -4.21 21.02 0.56
N TRP A 227 -5.28 20.92 -0.24
CA TRP A 227 -5.30 20.10 -1.45
C TRP A 227 -4.50 20.79 -2.54
N LYS A 228 -3.31 20.27 -2.86
CA LYS A 228 -2.54 20.75 -4.00
C LYS A 228 -2.81 19.88 -5.22
N LEU A 229 -3.03 20.53 -6.36
CA LEU A 229 -3.04 19.87 -7.66
C LEU A 229 -1.66 19.23 -7.83
N ALA A 230 -1.58 17.91 -7.79
CA ALA A 230 -0.37 17.19 -8.13
C ALA A 230 -0.30 17.17 -9.66
N THR A 231 0.24 18.25 -10.22
CA THR A 231 0.58 18.36 -11.63
C THR A 231 1.42 17.15 -12.02
N ARG A 232 0.82 16.25 -12.80
CA ARG A 232 1.40 15.16 -13.59
C ARG A 232 2.92 14.97 -13.39
N ILE A 233 3.27 14.15 -12.41
CA ILE A 233 4.62 13.56 -12.30
C ILE A 233 4.50 12.10 -12.72
N GLN A 234 4.72 11.82 -14.01
CA GLN A 234 5.02 10.47 -14.49
C GLN A 234 6.49 10.16 -14.17
N LYS A 235 6.87 10.13 -12.89
CA LYS A 235 8.20 9.62 -12.52
C LYS A 235 8.13 8.10 -12.48
N SER A 236 8.75 7.44 -13.44
CA SER A 236 9.13 6.04 -13.26
C SER A 236 10.18 5.97 -12.14
N ALA A 237 10.32 4.80 -11.49
CA ALA A 237 11.39 4.59 -10.51
C ALA A 237 12.79 4.91 -11.11
N ASP A 238 12.91 4.85 -12.44
CA ASP A 238 14.14 5.16 -13.18
C ASP A 238 14.46 6.65 -13.26
N GLU A 239 13.48 7.54 -13.19
CA GLU A 239 13.69 9.01 -13.34
C GLU A 239 14.24 9.68 -12.08
N PHE A 240 14.27 8.97 -10.93
CA PHE A 240 14.96 9.43 -9.72
C PHE A 240 16.45 9.03 -9.70
N ILE A 241 16.94 8.34 -10.76
CA ILE A 241 18.27 7.73 -10.84
C ILE A 241 19.24 8.58 -11.70
N GLN A 242 19.27 9.90 -11.50
CA GLN A 242 20.39 10.74 -11.94
C GLN A 242 20.99 11.53 -10.77
#